data_AF-A0A4U1J150-F1
#
_entry.id   AF-A0A4U1J150-F1
#
_cell.length_a   1.000
_cell.length_b   1.000
_cell.length_c   1.000
_cell.angle_alpha   90.00
_cell.angle_beta   90.00
_cell.angle_gamma   90.00
#
_symmetry.space_group_name_H-M   'P 1'
#
loop_
_entity.id
_entity.type
_entity.pdbx_description
1 polymer ?
#
loop_
_entity_poly.entity_id
_entity_poly.type
_entity_poly.pdbx_seq_one_letter_code
_entity_poly.pdbx_strand_id
1 'polypeptide(L)'
;MNVGKAFFAGIVGGAAMTLIIAAARAAGASADVAQLLGTLPGNAPTSLSWLVGFLVTILMSGLIGIAYGAVFETITRSAGAATGLKVSLVHLALAGIFVGLVGLMHPLVPEVVAAPGFFMSRYGGLGILSFVAAHLAFGAIVGALYETVTPEETAQLK
;
A
#
# COMPACT_ATOMS: atom_id res chain seq x y z
N MET A 1 19.95 6.71 -5.38
CA MET A 1 18.56 6.24 -5.48
C MET A 1 18.05 6.33 -6.90
N ASN A 2 17.64 5.20 -7.47
CA ASN A 2 16.90 5.18 -8.73
C ASN A 2 15.41 5.42 -8.44
N VAL A 3 14.99 6.69 -8.48
CA VAL A 3 13.62 7.12 -8.15
C VAL A 3 12.59 6.43 -9.05
N GLY A 4 12.89 6.30 -10.35
CA GLY A 4 11.99 5.67 -11.32
C GLY A 4 11.74 4.19 -10.99
N LYS A 5 12.81 3.44 -10.68
CA LYS A 5 12.73 2.04 -10.27
C LYS A 5 11.95 1.88 -8.96
N ALA A 6 12.21 2.74 -7.98
CA ALA A 6 11.50 2.72 -6.69
C ALA A 6 10.00 3.01 -6.84
N PHE A 7 9.65 4.02 -7.63
CA PHE A 7 8.26 4.39 -7.92
C PHE A 7 7.53 3.29 -8.67
N PHE A 8 8.16 2.72 -9.71
CA PHE A 8 7.60 1.59 -10.46
C PHE A 8 7.38 0.36 -9.58
N ALA A 9 8.38 0.00 -8.77
CA ALA A 9 8.26 -1.10 -7.80
C ALA A 9 7.09 -0.88 -6.83
N GLY A 10 6.91 0.37 -6.37
CA GLY A 10 5.77 0.78 -5.56
C GLY A 10 4.42 0.59 -6.26
N ILE A 11 4.30 0.99 -7.53
CA ILE A 11 3.09 0.75 -8.34
C ILE A 11 2.77 -0.74 -8.43
N VAL A 12 3.77 -1.58 -8.75
CA VAL A 12 3.56 -3.04 -8.88
C VAL A 12 3.14 -3.65 -7.53
N GLY A 13 3.78 -3.22 -6.44
CA GLY A 13 3.38 -3.60 -5.09
C GLY A 13 1.94 -3.17 -4.76
N GLY A 14 1.56 -1.95 -5.11
CA GLY A 14 0.21 -1.42 -4.91
C GLY A 14 -0.87 -2.16 -5.71
N ALA A 15 -0.55 -2.56 -6.94
CA ALA A 15 -1.43 -3.41 -7.74
C ALA A 15 -1.63 -4.78 -7.07
N ALA A 16 -0.56 -5.41 -6.57
CA ALA A 16 -0.65 -6.67 -5.84
C ALA A 16 -1.48 -6.54 -4.54
N MET A 17 -1.30 -5.45 -3.79
CA MET A 17 -2.15 -5.15 -2.62
C MET A 17 -3.63 -5.08 -3.02
N THR A 18 -3.94 -4.37 -4.10
CA THR A 18 -5.31 -4.20 -4.57
C THR A 18 -5.93 -5.56 -4.93
N LEU A 19 -5.17 -6.44 -5.58
CA LEU A 19 -5.63 -7.79 -5.90
C LEU A 19 -5.89 -8.63 -4.65
N ILE A 20 -5.02 -8.55 -3.64
CA ILE A 20 -5.20 -9.26 -2.35
C ILE A 20 -6.48 -8.79 -1.65
N ILE A 21 -6.71 -7.48 -1.57
CA ILE A 21 -7.92 -6.93 -0.95
C ILE A 21 -9.16 -7.30 -1.78
N ALA A 22 -9.09 -7.23 -3.11
CA ALA A 22 -10.19 -7.65 -3.98
C ALA A 22 -10.53 -9.14 -3.81
N ALA A 23 -9.53 -10.00 -3.67
CA ALA A 23 -9.73 -11.43 -3.38
C ALA A 23 -10.38 -11.63 -2.01
N ALA A 24 -9.95 -10.88 -0.98
CA ALA A 24 -10.58 -10.94 0.34
C ALA A 24 -12.05 -10.49 0.31
N ARG A 25 -12.38 -9.47 -0.51
CA ARG A 25 -13.76 -9.05 -0.73
C ARG A 25 -14.59 -10.11 -1.42
N ALA A 26 -14.04 -10.74 -2.46
CA ALA A 26 -14.69 -11.85 -3.14
C ALA A 26 -14.96 -13.03 -2.18
N ALA A 27 -14.14 -13.18 -1.15
CA ALA A 27 -14.32 -14.14 -0.05
C ALA A 27 -15.22 -13.64 1.10
N GLY A 28 -15.86 -12.48 0.97
CA GLY A 28 -16.85 -11.96 1.92
C GLY A 28 -16.36 -10.87 2.88
N ALA A 29 -15.12 -10.39 2.75
CA ALA A 29 -14.67 -9.21 3.51
C ALA A 29 -15.37 -7.94 3.00
N SER A 30 -15.77 -7.04 3.90
CA SER A 30 -16.35 -5.74 3.54
C SER A 30 -15.31 -4.69 3.13
N ALA A 31 -14.03 -5.05 3.07
CA ALA A 31 -12.92 -4.13 2.89
C ALA A 31 -12.83 -3.54 1.48
N ASP A 32 -13.23 -2.27 1.28
CA ASP A 32 -13.05 -1.56 0.00
C ASP A 32 -12.26 -0.26 0.19
N VAL A 33 -10.92 -0.36 0.10
CA VAL A 33 -10.00 0.79 0.26
C VAL A 33 -10.18 1.81 -0.85
N ALA A 34 -10.39 1.34 -2.08
CA ALA A 34 -10.58 2.23 -3.23
C ALA A 34 -11.87 3.04 -3.05
N GLN A 35 -12.96 2.43 -2.60
CA GLN A 35 -14.17 3.18 -2.27
C GLN A 35 -13.93 4.18 -1.13
N LEU A 36 -13.29 3.74 -0.03
CA LEU A 36 -13.00 4.58 1.14
C LEU A 36 -12.18 5.82 0.78
N LEU A 37 -11.12 5.68 -0.01
CA LEU A 37 -10.30 6.84 -0.41
C LEU A 37 -11.00 7.70 -1.46
N GLY A 38 -11.76 7.08 -2.35
CA GLY A 38 -12.49 7.76 -3.41
C GLY A 38 -13.61 8.67 -2.91
N THR A 39 -14.22 8.32 -1.78
CA THR A 39 -15.30 9.11 -1.16
C THR A 39 -14.83 10.04 -0.05
N LEU A 40 -13.52 10.06 0.23
CA LEU A 40 -12.93 10.92 1.27
C LEU A 40 -13.30 12.41 1.13
N PRO A 41 -13.43 12.98 -0.09
CA PRO A 41 -13.91 14.36 -0.25
C PRO A 41 -15.40 14.59 0.08
N GLY A 42 -16.15 13.55 0.46
CA GLY A 42 -17.59 13.62 0.76
C GLY A 42 -18.51 13.28 -0.42
N ASN A 43 -17.97 12.79 -1.53
CA ASN A 43 -18.77 12.40 -2.69
C ASN A 43 -19.48 11.06 -2.45
N ALA A 44 -20.67 10.90 -3.02
CA ALA A 44 -21.44 9.66 -2.96
C ALA A 44 -20.64 8.47 -3.53
N PRO A 45 -20.83 7.25 -2.99
CA PRO A 45 -20.16 6.08 -3.48
C PRO A 45 -20.66 5.69 -4.87
N THR A 46 -19.79 5.80 -5.87
CA THR A 46 -20.05 5.48 -7.27
C THR A 46 -18.87 4.72 -7.87
N SER A 47 -19.04 4.16 -9.08
CA SER A 47 -17.93 3.57 -9.83
C SER A 47 -16.82 4.58 -10.13
N LEU A 48 -17.17 5.87 -10.30
CA LEU A 48 -16.19 6.93 -10.52
C LEU A 48 -15.38 7.21 -9.25
N SER A 49 -16.02 7.34 -8.09
CA SER A 49 -15.28 7.53 -6.83
C SER A 49 -14.40 6.32 -6.54
N TRP A 50 -14.88 5.10 -6.80
CA TRP A 50 -14.06 3.89 -6.68
C TRP A 50 -12.81 3.97 -7.57
N LEU A 51 -12.96 4.34 -8.84
CA LEU A 51 -11.83 4.48 -9.78
C LEU A 51 -10.84 5.55 -9.30
N VAL A 52 -11.34 6.70 -8.80
CA VAL A 52 -10.50 7.76 -8.23
C VAL A 52 -9.71 7.22 -7.05
N GLY A 53 -10.34 6.55 -6.10
CA GLY A 53 -9.64 6.00 -4.94
C GLY A 53 -8.66 4.87 -5.30
N PHE A 54 -8.96 4.07 -6.32
CA PHE A 54 -8.01 3.11 -6.88
C PHE A 54 -6.77 3.81 -7.46
N LEU A 55 -6.96 4.85 -8.27
CA LEU A 55 -5.84 5.62 -8.84
C LEU A 55 -5.01 6.32 -7.76
N VAL A 56 -5.66 6.89 -6.75
CA VAL A 56 -5.01 7.46 -5.56
C VAL A 56 -4.19 6.39 -4.84
N THR A 57 -4.73 5.19 -4.66
CA THR A 57 -4.03 4.07 -4.03
C THR A 57 -2.76 3.72 -4.81
N ILE A 58 -2.86 3.51 -6.12
CA ILE A 58 -1.72 3.17 -6.98
C ILE A 58 -0.65 4.27 -6.96
N LEU A 59 -1.05 5.53 -7.06
CA LEU A 59 -0.12 6.67 -7.00
C LEU A 59 0.58 6.74 -5.65
N MET A 60 -0.17 6.64 -4.55
CA MET A 60 0.38 6.62 -3.19
C MET A 60 1.33 5.44 -2.98
N SER A 61 1.01 4.27 -3.52
CA SER A 61 1.90 3.10 -3.49
C SER A 61 3.22 3.38 -4.22
N GLY A 62 3.19 4.08 -5.35
CA GLY A 62 4.40 4.55 -6.03
C GLY A 62 5.25 5.47 -5.16
N LEU A 63 4.63 6.45 -4.51
CA LEU A 63 5.32 7.37 -3.58
C LEU A 63 5.92 6.65 -2.37
N ILE A 64 5.20 5.67 -1.82
CA ILE A 64 5.72 4.82 -0.73
C ILE A 64 6.87 3.95 -1.23
N GLY A 65 6.84 3.48 -2.48
CA GLY A 65 7.96 2.79 -3.12
C GLY A 65 9.25 3.62 -3.12
N ILE A 66 9.15 4.93 -3.36
CA ILE A 66 10.29 5.86 -3.24
C ILE A 66 10.82 5.89 -1.80
N ALA A 67 9.94 5.96 -0.81
CA ALA A 67 10.35 5.91 0.60
C ALA A 67 11.07 4.60 0.96
N TYR A 68 10.61 3.46 0.43
CA TYR A 68 11.29 2.18 0.56
C TYR A 68 12.69 2.21 -0.06
N GLY A 69 12.83 2.72 -1.29
CA GLY A 69 14.12 2.89 -1.94
C GLY A 69 15.10 3.71 -1.08
N ALA A 70 14.61 4.79 -0.46
CA ALA A 70 15.42 5.62 0.43
C ALA A 70 15.87 4.83 1.67
N VAL A 71 14.98 4.07 2.30
CA VAL A 71 15.30 3.19 3.44
C VAL A 71 16.34 2.14 3.02
N PHE A 72 16.18 1.54 1.83
CA PHE A 72 17.12 0.53 1.33
C PHE A 72 18.53 1.06 1.14
N GLU A 73 18.66 2.28 0.64
CA GLU A 73 19.96 2.88 0.38
C GLU A 73 20.62 3.53 1.59
N THR A 74 19.84 4.01 2.56
CA THR A 74 20.37 4.78 3.69
C THR A 74 20.49 3.97 4.97
N ILE A 75 19.50 3.13 5.27
CA ILE A 75 19.38 2.42 6.56
C ILE A 75 19.80 0.97 6.41
N THR A 76 19.16 0.20 5.53
CA THR A 76 19.43 -1.25 5.44
C THR A 76 20.65 -1.58 4.58
N ARG A 77 21.11 -0.62 3.76
CA ARG A 77 22.21 -0.77 2.79
C ARG A 77 22.07 -2.03 1.93
N SER A 78 20.83 -2.44 1.68
CA SER A 78 20.48 -3.68 0.97
C SER A 78 19.03 -3.62 0.51
N ALA A 79 18.75 -4.24 -0.63
CA ALA A 79 17.40 -4.48 -1.14
C ALA A 79 17.23 -5.96 -1.48
N GLY A 80 15.98 -6.40 -1.57
CA GLY A 80 15.60 -7.79 -1.79
C GLY A 80 14.32 -8.11 -1.03
N ALA A 81 13.64 -9.19 -1.39
CA ALA A 81 12.34 -9.55 -0.81
C ALA A 81 12.38 -9.65 0.72
N ALA A 82 13.42 -10.29 1.28
CA ALA A 82 13.57 -10.44 2.73
C ALA A 82 13.79 -9.09 3.45
N THR A 83 14.58 -8.18 2.87
CA THR A 83 14.78 -6.84 3.44
C THR A 83 13.50 -6.01 3.32
N GLY A 84 12.81 -6.10 2.18
CA GLY A 84 11.53 -5.45 1.95
C GLY A 84 10.42 -5.91 2.91
N LEU A 85 10.39 -7.20 3.26
CA LEU A 85 9.52 -7.74 4.31
C LEU A 85 9.80 -7.14 5.69
N LYS A 86 11.06 -6.92 6.05
CA LYS A 86 11.41 -6.28 7.33
C LYS A 86 10.94 -4.83 7.35
N VAL A 87 11.17 -4.09 6.27
CA VAL A 87 10.71 -2.69 6.14
C VAL A 87 9.18 -2.62 6.15
N SER A 88 8.48 -3.60 5.58
CA SER A 88 7.02 -3.62 5.61
C SER A 88 6.40 -3.82 6.98
N LEU A 89 7.12 -4.33 7.98
CA LEU A 89 6.58 -4.37 9.35
C LEU A 89 6.33 -2.96 9.89
N VAL A 90 7.26 -2.03 9.62
CA VAL A 90 7.11 -0.62 10.02
C VAL A 90 6.01 0.05 9.20
N HIS A 91 6.03 -0.14 7.88
CA HIS A 91 5.00 0.40 7.00
C HIS A 91 3.60 -0.13 7.36
N LEU A 92 3.46 -1.42 7.66
CA LEU A 92 2.21 -2.04 8.11
C LEU A 92 1.68 -1.37 9.38
N ALA A 93 2.54 -1.12 10.37
CA ALA A 93 2.14 -0.43 11.60
C ALA A 93 1.65 0.99 11.31
N LEU A 94 2.39 1.75 10.51
CA LEU A 94 2.03 3.12 10.13
C LEU A 94 0.74 3.17 9.31
N ALA A 95 0.58 2.27 8.34
CA ALA A 95 -0.62 2.15 7.53
C ALA A 95 -1.84 1.75 8.36
N GLY A 96 -1.65 0.87 9.36
CA GLY A 96 -2.72 0.42 10.24
C GLY A 96 -3.25 1.54 11.14
N ILE A 97 -2.37 2.43 11.58
CA ILE A 97 -2.72 3.68 12.27
C ILE A 97 -3.41 4.63 11.30
N PHE A 98 -2.80 4.86 10.13
CA PHE A 98 -3.30 5.79 9.12
C PHE A 98 -4.72 5.45 8.66
N VAL A 99 -5.02 4.19 8.34
CA VAL A 99 -6.37 3.78 7.91
C VAL A 99 -7.42 3.98 9.01
N GLY A 100 -7.04 3.78 10.28
CA GLY A 100 -7.90 4.09 11.41
C GLY A 100 -8.22 5.58 11.50
N LEU A 101 -7.19 6.43 11.36
CA LEU A 101 -7.35 7.89 11.36
C LEU A 101 -8.19 8.38 10.16
N VAL A 102 -7.99 7.81 8.96
CA VAL A 102 -8.83 8.10 7.80
C VAL A 102 -10.29 7.80 8.14
N GLY A 103 -10.59 6.67 8.76
CA GLY A 103 -11.96 6.34 9.19
C GLY A 103 -12.56 7.34 10.18
N LEU A 104 -11.75 7.97 11.05
CA LEU A 104 -12.22 8.99 11.99
C LEU A 104 -12.47 10.36 11.35
N MET A 105 -11.76 10.67 10.27
CA MET A 105 -11.88 11.94 9.55
C MET A 105 -12.82 11.87 8.34
N HIS A 106 -13.22 10.67 7.93
CA HIS A 106 -13.98 10.46 6.71
C HIS A 106 -15.45 10.89 6.90
N PRO A 107 -15.98 11.87 6.12
CA PRO A 107 -17.29 12.49 6.38
C PRO A 107 -18.48 11.55 6.20
N LEU A 108 -18.31 10.45 5.47
CA LEU A 108 -19.36 9.45 5.22
C LEU A 108 -19.20 8.14 6.01
N VAL A 109 -18.24 8.07 6.94
CA VAL A 109 -18.05 6.90 7.82
C VAL A 109 -18.68 7.21 9.18
N PRO A 110 -19.47 6.29 9.77
CA PRO A 110 -19.82 4.95 9.29
C PRO A 110 -21.09 4.84 8.45
N GLU A 111 -21.84 5.92 8.24
CA GLU A 111 -23.24 5.86 7.78
C GLU A 111 -23.39 5.35 6.35
N VAL A 112 -22.44 5.67 5.47
CA VAL A 112 -22.51 5.31 4.04
C VAL A 112 -21.37 4.37 3.65
N VAL A 113 -20.19 4.56 4.23
CA VAL A 113 -19.02 3.69 4.03
C VAL A 113 -18.69 3.01 5.35
N ALA A 114 -18.52 1.68 5.29
CA ALA A 114 -18.18 0.91 6.47
C ALA A 114 -16.89 1.42 7.12
N ALA A 115 -16.91 1.61 8.44
CA ALA A 115 -15.72 2.04 9.16
C ALA A 115 -14.62 0.98 9.07
N PRO A 116 -13.38 1.33 8.67
CA PRO A 116 -12.29 0.36 8.59
C PRO A 116 -11.80 -0.07 9.98
N GLY A 117 -11.79 0.85 10.94
CA GLY A 117 -11.06 0.68 12.20
C GLY A 117 -9.54 0.62 11.98
N PHE A 118 -8.78 0.64 13.07
CA PHE A 118 -7.33 0.44 13.01
C PHE A 118 -7.00 -0.95 12.45
N PHE A 119 -6.02 -1.04 11.55
CA PHE A 119 -5.62 -2.30 10.89
C PHE A 119 -6.78 -3.03 10.19
N MET A 120 -7.81 -2.31 9.71
CA MET A 120 -9.03 -2.88 9.13
C MET A 120 -9.84 -3.81 10.07
N SER A 121 -9.67 -3.65 11.39
CA SER A 121 -10.28 -4.53 12.40
C SER A 121 -11.81 -4.56 12.37
N ARG A 122 -12.49 -3.49 11.92
CA ARG A 122 -13.95 -3.47 11.81
C ARG A 122 -14.49 -4.23 10.60
N TYR A 123 -13.62 -4.69 9.71
CA TYR A 123 -13.97 -5.63 8.64
C TYR A 123 -13.80 -7.10 9.08
N GLY A 124 -13.56 -7.35 10.36
CA GLY A 124 -13.40 -8.68 10.94
C GLY A 124 -12.05 -9.33 10.64
N GLY A 125 -11.91 -10.62 10.96
CA GLY A 125 -10.64 -11.35 10.83
C GLY A 125 -10.07 -11.36 9.41
N LEU A 126 -10.93 -11.50 8.39
CA LEU A 126 -10.49 -11.43 6.99
C LEU A 126 -9.98 -10.04 6.60
N GLY A 127 -10.56 -8.96 7.15
CA GLY A 127 -10.06 -7.61 6.97
C GLY A 127 -8.64 -7.44 7.49
N ILE A 128 -8.38 -7.89 8.72
CA ILE A 128 -7.05 -7.83 9.34
C ILE A 128 -6.05 -8.69 8.55
N LEU A 129 -6.41 -9.93 8.22
CA LEU A 129 -5.52 -10.85 7.50
C LEU A 129 -5.16 -10.32 6.12
N SER A 130 -6.14 -9.84 5.36
CA SER A 130 -5.91 -9.27 4.03
C SER A 130 -5.10 -7.97 4.10
N PHE A 131 -5.32 -7.13 5.10
CA PHE A 131 -4.51 -5.94 5.37
C PHE A 131 -3.04 -6.30 5.61
N VAL A 132 -2.78 -7.25 6.52
CA VAL A 132 -1.41 -7.70 6.82
C VAL A 132 -0.76 -8.33 5.60
N ALA A 133 -1.44 -9.27 4.95
CA ALA A 133 -0.93 -9.96 3.77
C ALA A 133 -0.58 -8.97 2.63
N ALA A 134 -1.45 -7.99 2.38
CA ALA A 134 -1.23 -6.97 1.37
C ALA A 134 0.07 -6.17 1.63
N HIS A 135 0.28 -5.67 2.85
CA HIS A 135 1.47 -4.85 3.15
C HIS A 135 2.76 -5.67 3.18
N LEU A 136 2.70 -6.93 3.64
CA LEU A 136 3.85 -7.83 3.56
C LEU A 136 4.23 -8.13 2.11
N ALA A 137 3.23 -8.45 1.27
CA ALA A 137 3.44 -8.66 -0.16
C ALA A 137 4.00 -7.41 -0.84
N PHE A 138 3.46 -6.22 -0.53
CA PHE A 138 4.00 -4.95 -1.01
C PHE A 138 5.48 -4.81 -0.70
N GLY A 139 5.88 -5.00 0.56
CA GLY A 139 7.28 -4.87 0.95
C GLY A 139 8.19 -5.87 0.23
N ALA A 140 7.77 -7.13 0.15
CA ALA A 140 8.51 -8.18 -0.55
C ALA A 140 8.71 -7.82 -2.03
N ILE A 141 7.64 -7.39 -2.72
CA ILE A 141 7.65 -7.01 -4.13
C ILE A 141 8.54 -5.79 -4.34
N VAL A 142 8.38 -4.74 -3.54
CA VAL A 142 9.19 -3.52 -3.66
C VAL A 142 10.66 -3.83 -3.41
N GLY A 143 10.98 -4.64 -2.40
CA GLY A 143 12.34 -5.07 -2.11
C GLY A 143 12.95 -5.88 -3.26
N ALA A 144 12.22 -6.84 -3.81
CA ALA A 144 12.66 -7.67 -4.93
C ALA A 144 12.86 -6.84 -6.22
N LEU A 145 11.88 -6.01 -6.58
CA LEU A 145 11.95 -5.22 -7.80
C LEU A 145 12.92 -4.06 -7.71
N TYR A 146 13.16 -3.50 -6.51
CA TYR A 146 14.09 -2.38 -6.37
C TYR A 146 15.53 -2.80 -6.61
N GLU A 147 15.94 -4.03 -6.22
CA GLU A 147 17.27 -4.66 -6.40
C GLU A 147 18.44 -3.67 -6.46
N THR A 148 19.28 -3.62 -5.41
CA THR A 148 20.40 -2.66 -5.34
C THR A 148 21.25 -2.72 -6.61
N VAL A 149 21.32 -1.59 -7.32
CA VAL A 149 22.28 -1.35 -8.41
C VAL A 149 23.67 -1.64 -7.85
N THR A 150 24.33 -2.67 -8.36
CA THR A 150 25.72 -2.95 -7.96
C THR A 150 26.61 -1.79 -8.45
N PRO A 151 27.77 -1.55 -7.81
CA PRO A 151 28.71 -0.52 -8.27
C PRO A 151 29.06 -0.60 -9.77
N GLU A 152 28.96 -1.79 -10.37
CA GLU A 152 29.25 -2.09 -11.77
C GLU A 152 28.31 -1.37 -12.77
N GLU A 153 27.01 -1.27 -12.47
CA GLU A 153 26.05 -0.53 -13.32
C GLU A 153 26.27 0.98 -13.28
N THR A 154 26.87 1.50 -12.19
CA THR A 154 27.20 2.93 -12.07
C THR A 154 28.40 3.31 -12.95
N ALA A 155 29.24 2.34 -13.32
CA ALA A 155 30.39 2.55 -14.20
C ALA A 155 30.00 2.56 -15.69
N GLN A 156 28.85 1.98 -16.06
CA GLN A 156 28.36 1.96 -17.45
C GLN A 156 27.54 3.21 -17.82
N LEU A 157 27.21 4.05 -16.83
CA LEU A 157 26.45 5.29 -17.00
C LEU A 157 27.33 6.56 -16.92
N LYS A 158 28.66 6.40 -16.88
CA LYS A 158 29.65 7.48 -16.99
C LYS A 158 30.45 7.32 -18.27
#